data_AF-A0A4V6P453-F1
#
_entry.id   AF-A0A4V6P453-F1
#
_cell.length_a   1.000
_cell.length_b   1.000
_cell.length_c   1.000
_cell.angle_alpha   90.00
_cell.angle_beta   90.00
_cell.angle_gamma   90.00
#
_symmetry.space_group_name_H-M   'P 1'
#
loop_
_entity.id
_entity.type
_entity.pdbx_description
1 polymer ?
#
loop_
_entity_poly.entity_id
_entity_poly.type
_entity_poly.pdbx_seq_one_letter_code
_entity_poly.pdbx_strand_id
1 'polypeptide(L)'
;MSSLRGRLLVLLAALLLPLATSAFADEPAAPTLKRHVTDLTGTLTPQQVDELDGKLTALEKTKGAQVVVLVVDSTQPDDIESYSLKVAEANKVGRKGPDDGVLLLVAKGDRRVRIEVGYGLEGALPDAIASRIIREYLAPKFRTNDYYGGIADAVGAITQIVQGEALPPPVAPDENHERHRGGSNWFFILIVVVFAVKGFLGRSPWWVRAPVGGAVAGGIVWLVLASLGVGALAAVLGAGFMLIPAGAGRSIGGGGWGGFGGFGGGGGFGGGGFGGGGGGGGFSGGGGSFGGGGSSGSW
;
A
#
# COMPACT_ATOMS: atom_id res chain seq x y z
N MET A 1 -13.37 -4.79 68.56
CA MET A 1 -13.42 -4.19 67.21
C MET A 1 -12.09 -4.22 66.45
N SER A 2 -10.97 -4.62 67.07
CA SER A 2 -9.64 -4.71 66.44
C SER A 2 -9.44 -5.97 65.56
N SER A 3 -10.08 -7.10 65.91
CA SER A 3 -9.91 -8.37 65.20
C SER A 3 -10.64 -8.47 63.85
N LEU A 4 -11.75 -7.73 63.67
CA LEU A 4 -12.47 -7.68 62.38
C LEU A 4 -11.71 -6.87 61.33
N ARG A 5 -11.02 -5.79 61.73
CA ARG A 5 -10.23 -4.95 60.82
C ARG A 5 -9.03 -5.68 60.25
N GLY A 6 -8.36 -6.50 61.06
CA GLY A 6 -7.24 -7.33 60.61
C GLY A 6 -7.66 -8.41 59.60
N ARG A 7 -8.80 -9.07 59.83
CA ARG A 7 -9.34 -10.08 58.91
C ARG A 7 -9.82 -9.48 57.57
N LEU A 8 -10.38 -8.27 57.60
CA LEU A 8 -10.81 -7.55 56.40
C LEU A 8 -9.60 -7.14 55.53
N LEU A 9 -8.50 -6.69 56.14
CA LEU A 9 -7.27 -6.33 55.42
C LEU A 9 -6.58 -7.55 54.78
N VAL A 10 -6.60 -8.70 55.46
CA VAL A 10 -6.06 -9.95 54.90
C VAL A 10 -6.92 -10.46 53.74
N LEU A 11 -8.25 -10.34 53.82
CA LEU A 11 -9.15 -10.68 52.72
C LEU A 11 -9.00 -9.71 51.52
N LEU A 12 -8.79 -8.42 51.76
CA LEU A 12 -8.52 -7.45 50.69
C LEU A 12 -7.17 -7.71 50.01
N ALA A 13 -6.13 -8.07 50.77
CA ALA A 13 -4.83 -8.43 50.23
C ALA A 13 -4.89 -9.74 49.42
N ALA A 14 -5.66 -10.74 49.89
CA ALA A 14 -5.86 -11.99 49.17
C ALA A 14 -6.71 -11.83 47.89
N LEU A 15 -7.61 -10.84 47.85
CA LEU A 15 -8.43 -10.53 46.66
C LEU A 15 -7.68 -9.70 45.61
N LEU A 16 -6.59 -9.02 46.00
CA LEU A 16 -5.74 -8.22 45.10
C LEU A 16 -4.57 -9.01 44.49
N LEU A 17 -4.21 -10.18 45.04
CA LEU A 17 -3.16 -11.04 44.50
C LEU A 17 -3.42 -11.64 43.09
N PRO A 18 -4.67 -11.85 42.59
CA PRO A 18 -4.88 -12.38 41.25
C PRO A 18 -4.73 -11.37 40.11
N LEU A 19 -4.61 -10.05 40.40
CA LEU A 19 -4.51 -9.03 39.35
C LEU A 19 -3.08 -8.74 38.87
N ALA A 20 -2.07 -9.35 39.50
CA ALA A 20 -0.65 -9.12 39.15
C ALA A 20 -0.05 -10.16 38.20
N THR A 21 -0.84 -11.14 37.72
CA THR A 21 -0.41 -12.01 36.62
C THR A 21 -0.82 -11.36 35.30
N SER A 22 -0.24 -10.19 35.02
CA SER A 22 -0.10 -9.76 33.63
C SER A 22 0.69 -10.86 32.94
N ALA A 23 0.01 -11.63 32.10
CA ALA A 23 0.66 -12.60 31.24
C ALA A 23 1.84 -11.88 30.56
N PHE A 24 3.06 -12.37 30.78
CA PHE A 24 4.08 -12.27 29.75
C PHE A 24 3.48 -13.02 28.56
N ALA A 25 2.73 -12.31 27.73
CA ALA A 25 2.35 -12.81 26.44
C ALA A 25 3.69 -13.07 25.74
N ASP A 26 3.99 -14.34 25.50
CA ASP A 26 5.08 -14.73 24.62
C ASP A 26 4.91 -13.89 23.36
N GLU A 27 5.88 -13.01 23.12
CA GLU A 27 5.92 -12.23 21.90
C GLU A 27 5.86 -13.24 20.74
N PRO A 28 4.90 -13.11 19.81
CA PRO A 28 4.71 -14.13 18.79
C PRO A 28 6.02 -14.31 18.02
N ALA A 29 6.62 -15.49 18.15
CA ALA A 29 7.89 -15.79 17.54
C ALA A 29 7.84 -15.51 16.03
N ALA A 30 8.87 -14.85 15.50
CA ALA A 30 8.96 -14.54 14.08
C ALA A 30 8.73 -15.81 13.23
N PRO A 31 7.98 -15.71 12.12
CA PRO A 31 7.66 -16.87 11.30
C PRO A 31 8.93 -17.56 10.79
N THR A 32 8.98 -18.88 10.95
CA THR A 32 10.07 -19.69 10.40
C THR A 32 9.88 -19.88 8.90
N LEU A 33 10.86 -19.43 8.13
CA LEU A 33 10.88 -19.54 6.68
C LEU A 33 11.28 -20.97 6.27
N LYS A 34 10.50 -21.56 5.36
CA LYS A 34 10.72 -22.93 4.86
C LYS A 34 11.29 -22.98 3.45
N ARG A 35 11.27 -21.84 2.76
CA ARG A 35 11.74 -21.62 1.39
C ARG A 35 12.04 -20.12 1.20
N HIS A 36 12.63 -19.72 0.09
CA HIS A 36 12.95 -18.32 -0.20
C HIS A 36 11.70 -17.46 -0.31
N VAL A 37 10.58 -18.03 -0.76
CA VAL A 37 9.30 -17.30 -0.87
C VAL A 37 8.25 -17.89 0.05
N THR A 38 7.94 -17.19 1.13
CA THR A 38 6.88 -17.60 2.08
C THR A 38 5.72 -16.61 2.00
N ASP A 39 4.54 -17.10 1.63
CA ASP A 39 3.30 -16.32 1.65
C ASP A 39 2.31 -16.91 2.66
N LEU A 40 2.07 -16.17 3.74
CA LEU A 40 1.15 -16.55 4.82
C LEU A 40 -0.28 -16.03 4.60
N THR A 41 -0.52 -15.33 3.50
CA THR A 41 -1.81 -14.66 3.20
C THR A 41 -2.58 -15.33 2.06
N GLY A 42 -1.94 -16.22 1.29
CA GLY A 42 -2.52 -16.80 0.08
C GLY A 42 -2.75 -15.76 -1.03
N THR A 43 -1.93 -14.71 -1.06
CA THR A 43 -1.95 -13.66 -2.09
C THR A 43 -1.34 -14.13 -3.40
N LEU A 44 -0.33 -14.99 -3.32
CA LEU A 44 0.35 -15.61 -4.45
C LEU A 44 -0.21 -17.01 -4.69
N THR A 45 -0.36 -17.37 -5.96
CA THR A 45 -0.67 -18.74 -6.33
C THR A 45 0.53 -19.66 -6.07
N PRO A 46 0.33 -20.97 -5.86
CA PRO A 46 1.45 -21.90 -5.67
C PRO A 46 2.48 -21.86 -6.80
N GLN A 47 2.01 -21.74 -8.06
CA GLN A 47 2.89 -21.64 -9.23
C GLN A 47 3.76 -20.36 -9.20
N GLN A 48 3.19 -19.23 -8.79
CA GLN A 48 3.92 -17.97 -8.64
C GLN A 48 4.98 -18.04 -7.53
N VAL A 49 4.64 -18.69 -6.42
CA VAL A 49 5.60 -18.96 -5.34
C VAL A 49 6.73 -19.82 -5.86
N ASP A 50 6.44 -20.92 -6.55
CA ASP A 50 7.46 -21.83 -7.09
C ASP A 50 8.35 -21.17 -8.15
N GLU A 51 7.79 -20.31 -9.01
CA GLU A 51 8.57 -19.57 -10.01
C GLU A 51 9.57 -18.60 -9.34
N LEU A 52 9.12 -17.82 -8.37
CA LEU A 52 9.98 -16.89 -7.64
C LEU A 52 11.04 -17.64 -6.81
N ASP A 53 10.64 -18.70 -6.12
CA ASP A 53 11.52 -19.52 -5.30
C ASP A 53 12.62 -20.19 -6.14
N GLY A 54 12.28 -20.66 -7.35
CA GLY A 54 13.25 -21.19 -8.31
C GLY A 54 14.28 -20.16 -8.76
N LYS A 55 13.85 -18.91 -9.04
CA LYS A 55 14.75 -17.80 -9.39
C LYS A 55 15.70 -17.46 -8.23
N LEU A 56 15.17 -17.34 -7.02
CA LEU A 56 15.94 -17.01 -5.81
C LEU A 56 16.93 -18.12 -5.43
N THR A 57 16.52 -19.38 -5.57
CA THR A 57 17.41 -20.54 -5.39
C THR A 57 18.55 -20.53 -6.41
N ALA A 58 18.28 -20.18 -7.67
CA ALA A 58 19.31 -20.09 -8.71
C ALA A 58 20.31 -18.94 -8.44
N LEU A 59 19.81 -17.81 -7.95
CA LEU A 59 20.64 -16.68 -7.53
C LEU A 59 21.59 -17.09 -6.39
N GLU A 60 21.07 -17.72 -5.34
CA GLU A 60 21.89 -18.20 -4.23
C GLU A 60 22.95 -19.20 -4.70
N LYS A 61 22.59 -20.15 -5.59
CA LYS A 61 23.57 -21.11 -6.13
C LYS A 61 24.68 -20.44 -6.95
N THR A 62 24.38 -19.36 -7.66
CA THR A 62 25.31 -18.74 -8.62
C THR A 62 26.15 -17.63 -7.99
N LYS A 63 25.57 -16.83 -7.09
CA LYS A 63 26.22 -15.67 -6.46
C LYS A 63 26.44 -15.83 -4.96
N GLY A 64 25.78 -16.79 -4.32
CA GLY A 64 25.83 -17.02 -2.88
C GLY A 64 24.91 -16.11 -2.06
N ALA A 65 24.49 -14.97 -2.61
CA ALA A 65 23.57 -14.05 -1.97
C ALA A 65 22.17 -14.66 -1.79
N GLN A 66 21.59 -14.45 -0.61
CA GLN A 66 20.31 -15.03 -0.25
C GLN A 66 19.23 -13.95 -0.21
N VAL A 67 18.38 -13.92 -1.23
CA VAL A 67 17.25 -13.01 -1.32
C VAL A 67 15.97 -13.78 -0.97
N VAL A 68 15.19 -13.25 -0.05
CA VAL A 68 14.01 -13.89 0.54
C VAL A 68 12.81 -12.97 0.43
N VAL A 69 11.63 -13.53 0.17
CA VAL A 69 10.35 -12.83 0.16
C VAL A 69 9.43 -13.40 1.22
N LEU A 70 8.87 -12.52 2.06
CA LEU A 70 7.87 -12.86 3.04
C LEU A 70 6.62 -11.99 2.84
N VAL A 71 5.46 -12.63 2.67
CA VAL A 71 4.16 -11.95 2.61
C VAL A 71 3.36 -12.31 3.85
N VAL A 72 2.99 -11.30 4.64
CA VAL A 72 2.18 -11.40 5.86
C VAL A 72 0.99 -10.46 5.78
N ASP A 73 -0.03 -10.71 6.59
CA ASP A 73 -1.19 -9.84 6.64
C ASP A 73 -0.86 -8.53 7.36
N SER A 74 -0.27 -8.59 8.55
CA SER A 74 0.13 -7.43 9.34
C SER A 74 1.42 -7.70 10.11
N THR A 75 2.18 -6.63 10.42
CA THR A 75 3.32 -6.68 11.35
C THR A 75 2.95 -6.30 12.77
N GLN A 76 1.71 -5.89 13.02
CA GLN A 76 1.28 -5.41 14.33
C GLN A 76 1.44 -6.48 15.42
N PRO A 77 1.85 -6.10 16.64
CA PRO A 77 2.00 -4.71 17.12
C PRO A 77 3.32 -4.01 16.73
N ASP A 78 4.25 -4.71 16.07
CA ASP A 78 5.54 -4.16 15.69
C ASP A 78 5.45 -3.22 14.48
N ASP A 79 6.35 -2.23 14.44
CA ASP A 79 6.66 -1.51 13.20
C ASP A 79 7.34 -2.46 12.18
N ILE A 80 7.36 -2.07 10.89
CA ILE A 80 7.75 -3.02 9.83
C ILE A 80 9.26 -3.24 9.86
N GLU A 81 10.00 -2.23 10.33
CA GLU A 81 11.44 -2.22 10.49
C GLU A 81 11.88 -3.19 11.59
N SER A 82 11.28 -3.08 12.76
CA SER A 82 11.50 -4.01 13.88
C SER A 82 11.09 -5.44 13.50
N TYR A 83 9.94 -5.60 12.85
CA TYR A 83 9.45 -6.92 12.45
C TYR A 83 10.35 -7.56 11.38
N SER A 84 10.76 -6.82 10.35
CA SER A 84 11.64 -7.36 9.30
C SER A 84 13.00 -7.78 9.85
N LEU A 85 13.58 -6.98 10.76
CA LEU A 85 14.85 -7.30 11.38
C LEU A 85 14.74 -8.57 12.22
N LYS A 86 13.71 -8.68 13.08
CA LYS A 86 13.43 -9.90 13.87
C LYS A 86 13.30 -11.13 12.97
N VAL A 87 12.57 -11.03 11.85
CA VAL A 87 12.43 -12.12 10.88
C VAL A 87 13.77 -12.49 10.26
N ALA A 88 14.54 -11.51 9.81
CA ALA A 88 15.83 -11.73 9.16
C ALA A 88 16.84 -12.42 10.10
N GLU A 89 16.91 -11.97 11.36
CA GLU A 89 17.78 -12.53 12.40
C GLU A 89 17.33 -13.93 12.84
N ALA A 90 16.05 -14.11 13.15
CA ALA A 90 15.50 -15.40 13.58
C ALA A 90 15.69 -16.49 12.53
N ASN A 91 15.59 -16.11 11.25
CA ASN A 91 15.79 -17.02 10.12
C ASN A 91 17.21 -17.01 9.57
N LYS A 92 18.13 -16.22 10.15
CA LYS A 92 19.55 -16.20 9.78
C LYS A 92 19.78 -15.97 8.29
N VAL A 93 19.05 -15.02 7.69
CA VAL A 93 19.10 -14.76 6.25
C VAL A 93 20.50 -14.28 5.81
N GLY A 94 20.97 -14.70 4.65
CA GLY A 94 22.32 -14.38 4.15
C GLY A 94 23.38 -15.32 4.70
N ARG A 95 24.60 -15.26 4.16
CA ARG A 95 25.73 -16.09 4.63
C ARG A 95 26.50 -15.38 5.73
N LYS A 96 26.91 -16.14 6.76
CA LYS A 96 27.78 -15.64 7.82
C LYS A 96 29.12 -15.17 7.26
N GLY A 97 29.46 -13.90 7.50
CA GLY A 97 30.74 -13.31 7.11
C GLY A 97 30.61 -12.39 5.89
N PRO A 98 30.16 -12.90 4.72
CA PRO A 98 29.80 -12.03 3.61
C PRO A 98 28.57 -11.16 3.89
N ASP A 99 27.66 -11.60 4.76
CA ASP A 99 26.43 -10.88 5.16
C ASP A 99 25.56 -10.43 3.97
N ASP A 100 25.41 -11.32 3.00
CA ASP A 100 24.78 -11.07 1.70
C ASP A 100 23.30 -11.48 1.64
N GLY A 101 22.58 -11.19 2.72
CA GLY A 101 21.15 -11.45 2.84
C GLY A 101 20.29 -10.26 2.41
N VAL A 102 19.14 -10.51 1.80
CA VAL A 102 18.08 -9.52 1.58
C VAL A 102 16.72 -10.13 1.92
N LEU A 103 15.91 -9.41 2.68
CA LEU A 103 14.53 -9.77 2.96
C LEU A 103 13.58 -8.70 2.38
N LEU A 104 12.75 -9.10 1.42
CA LEU A 104 11.59 -8.34 0.96
C LEU A 104 10.36 -8.77 1.78
N LEU A 105 9.93 -7.92 2.70
CA LEU A 105 8.75 -8.12 3.54
C LEU A 105 7.57 -7.30 3.02
N VAL A 106 6.44 -7.96 2.75
CA VAL A 106 5.17 -7.33 2.36
C VAL A 106 4.15 -7.55 3.47
N ALA A 107 3.71 -6.47 4.11
CA ALA A 107 2.62 -6.46 5.08
C ALA A 107 1.35 -5.96 4.38
N LYS A 108 0.57 -6.90 3.83
CA LYS A 108 -0.51 -6.63 2.88
C LYS A 108 -1.64 -5.80 3.49
N GLY A 109 -2.15 -6.22 4.65
CA GLY A 109 -3.21 -5.54 5.39
C GLY A 109 -2.79 -4.16 5.89
N ASP A 110 -1.52 -4.00 6.26
CA ASP A 110 -0.96 -2.70 6.68
C ASP A 110 -0.65 -1.76 5.49
N ARG A 111 -0.68 -2.28 4.25
CA ARG A 111 -0.23 -1.60 3.03
C ARG A 111 1.19 -1.04 3.15
N ARG A 112 2.09 -1.81 3.78
CA ARG A 112 3.50 -1.49 3.96
C ARG A 112 4.41 -2.56 3.40
N VAL A 113 5.56 -2.14 2.90
CA VAL A 113 6.61 -3.01 2.36
C VAL A 113 7.95 -2.55 2.90
N ARG A 114 8.86 -3.50 3.13
CA ARG A 114 10.23 -3.22 3.52
C ARG A 114 11.21 -4.13 2.79
N ILE A 115 12.32 -3.57 2.37
CA ILE A 115 13.50 -4.29 1.91
C ILE A 115 14.54 -4.13 3.00
N GLU A 116 14.85 -5.21 3.71
CA GLU A 116 15.90 -5.30 4.71
C GLU A 116 17.16 -5.85 4.04
N VAL A 117 18.29 -5.15 4.19
CA VAL A 117 19.55 -5.47 3.48
C VAL A 117 20.64 -5.78 4.49
N GLY A 118 21.34 -6.90 4.31
CA GLY A 118 22.49 -7.29 5.11
C GLY A 118 23.73 -6.47 4.76
N TYR A 119 24.66 -6.35 5.71
CA TYR A 119 25.83 -5.47 5.59
C TYR A 119 26.66 -5.69 4.32
N GLY A 120 26.74 -6.93 3.85
CA GLY A 120 27.50 -7.31 2.65
C GLY A 120 26.99 -6.70 1.35
N LEU A 121 25.71 -6.34 1.31
CA LEU A 121 25.04 -5.83 0.13
C LEU A 121 24.73 -4.33 0.22
N GLU A 122 24.98 -3.66 1.34
CA GLU A 122 24.68 -2.22 1.49
C GLU A 122 25.41 -1.34 0.48
N GLY A 123 26.61 -1.73 0.04
CA GLY A 123 27.35 -1.00 -1.00
C GLY A 123 26.69 -1.07 -2.39
N ALA A 124 26.03 -2.18 -2.71
CA ALA A 124 25.38 -2.40 -4.00
C ALA A 124 23.88 -2.04 -3.97
N LEU A 125 23.22 -2.32 -2.85
CA LEU A 125 21.80 -2.10 -2.57
C LEU A 125 21.63 -1.16 -1.35
N PRO A 126 22.10 0.10 -1.41
CA PRO A 126 21.89 1.07 -0.33
C PRO A 126 20.42 1.47 -0.25
N ASP A 127 20.05 2.14 0.86
CA ASP A 127 18.67 2.60 1.11
C ASP A 127 18.07 3.39 -0.07
N ALA A 128 18.84 4.27 -0.72
CA ALA A 128 18.36 5.02 -1.87
C ALA A 128 17.90 4.12 -3.04
N ILE A 129 18.58 2.99 -3.25
CA ILE A 129 18.24 2.01 -4.29
C ILE A 129 17.07 1.14 -3.84
N ALA A 130 17.06 0.66 -2.59
CA ALA A 130 15.92 -0.07 -2.03
C ALA A 130 14.63 0.76 -2.08
N SER A 131 14.71 2.02 -1.65
CA SER A 131 13.64 3.02 -1.74
C SER A 131 13.14 3.20 -3.17
N ARG A 132 14.06 3.24 -4.14
CA ARG A 132 13.73 3.35 -5.56
C ARG A 132 12.99 2.11 -6.05
N ILE A 133 13.44 0.91 -5.66
CA ILE A 133 12.79 -0.34 -6.03
C ILE A 133 11.34 -0.37 -5.53
N ILE A 134 11.13 0.06 -4.28
CA ILE A 134 9.79 0.17 -3.68
C ILE A 134 8.90 1.12 -4.48
N ARG A 135 9.39 2.31 -4.82
CA ARG A 135 8.58 3.34 -5.50
C ARG A 135 8.28 3.02 -6.97
N GLU A 136 9.22 2.41 -7.68
CA GLU A 136 9.12 2.19 -9.13
C GLU A 136 8.52 0.82 -9.51
N TYR A 137 8.80 -0.24 -8.74
CA TYR A 137 8.37 -1.61 -9.11
C TYR A 137 7.25 -2.15 -8.20
N LEU A 138 7.31 -1.89 -6.89
CA LEU A 138 6.34 -2.45 -5.94
C LEU A 138 5.07 -1.60 -5.85
N ALA A 139 5.20 -0.36 -5.38
CA ALA A 139 4.06 0.49 -5.02
C ALA A 139 3.05 0.72 -6.18
N PRO A 140 3.47 0.96 -7.45
CA PRO A 140 2.52 1.15 -8.54
C PRO A 140 1.67 -0.10 -8.80
N LYS A 141 2.28 -1.28 -8.83
CA LYS A 141 1.59 -2.55 -9.08
C LYS A 141 0.72 -2.97 -7.89
N PHE A 142 1.18 -2.73 -6.67
CA PHE A 142 0.40 -3.01 -5.48
C PHE A 142 -0.87 -2.13 -5.37
N ARG A 143 -0.84 -0.89 -5.89
CA ARG A 143 -2.05 -0.03 -5.99
C ARG A 143 -3.12 -0.61 -6.93
N THR A 144 -2.72 -1.40 -7.91
CA THR A 144 -3.63 -2.09 -8.84
C THR A 144 -3.88 -3.55 -8.45
N ASN A 145 -3.53 -3.95 -7.22
CA ASN A 145 -3.61 -5.32 -6.69
C ASN A 145 -2.78 -6.36 -7.46
N ASP A 146 -1.80 -5.93 -8.26
CA ASP A 146 -0.84 -6.81 -8.93
C ASP A 146 0.35 -7.09 -7.99
N TYR A 147 0.11 -7.90 -6.95
CA TYR A 147 1.13 -8.25 -5.96
C TYR A 147 2.24 -9.10 -6.56
N TYR A 148 1.89 -10.10 -7.38
CA TYR A 148 2.87 -10.96 -8.02
C TYR A 148 3.78 -10.18 -8.94
N GLY A 149 3.23 -9.35 -9.82
CA GLY A 149 4.03 -8.54 -10.74
C GLY A 149 4.94 -7.56 -10.00
N GLY A 150 4.48 -6.98 -8.88
CA GLY A 150 5.32 -6.10 -8.05
C GLY A 150 6.50 -6.82 -7.43
N ILE A 151 6.25 -7.99 -6.83
CA ILE A 151 7.28 -8.81 -6.20
C ILE A 151 8.26 -9.36 -7.25
N ALA A 152 7.76 -9.85 -8.39
CA ALA A 152 8.60 -10.40 -9.45
C ALA A 152 9.56 -9.37 -10.05
N ASP A 153 9.09 -8.15 -10.31
CA ASP A 153 9.93 -7.06 -10.81
C ASP A 153 10.96 -6.62 -9.77
N ALA A 154 10.56 -6.50 -8.50
CA ALA A 154 11.48 -6.15 -7.42
C ALA A 154 12.56 -7.22 -7.23
N VAL A 155 12.19 -8.50 -7.26
CA VAL A 155 13.14 -9.63 -7.22
C VAL A 155 14.09 -9.57 -8.42
N GLY A 156 13.60 -9.26 -9.62
CA GLY A 156 14.43 -9.07 -10.81
C GLY A 156 15.45 -7.93 -10.64
N ALA A 157 14.99 -6.77 -10.17
CA ALA A 157 15.83 -5.60 -9.91
C ALA A 157 16.92 -5.88 -8.86
N ILE A 158 16.56 -6.52 -7.74
CA ILE A 158 17.51 -6.95 -6.70
C ILE A 158 18.52 -7.94 -7.27
N THR A 159 18.06 -8.91 -8.08
CA THR A 159 18.90 -9.92 -8.71
C THR A 159 19.97 -9.28 -9.61
N GLN A 160 19.59 -8.30 -10.43
CA GLN A 160 20.53 -7.55 -11.30
C GLN A 160 21.62 -6.88 -10.47
N ILE A 161 21.24 -6.17 -9.40
CA ILE A 161 22.19 -5.49 -8.52
C ILE A 161 23.17 -6.48 -7.88
N VAL A 162 22.66 -7.59 -7.35
CA VAL A 162 23.47 -8.66 -6.75
C VAL A 162 24.42 -9.29 -7.80
N GLN A 163 24.02 -9.34 -9.06
CA GLN A 163 24.86 -9.83 -10.15
C GLN A 163 25.96 -8.85 -10.56
N GLY A 164 25.91 -7.60 -10.08
CA GLY A 164 26.85 -6.52 -10.41
C GLY A 164 26.37 -5.62 -11.56
N GLU A 165 25.10 -5.74 -11.95
CA GLU A 165 24.49 -4.92 -12.98
C GLU A 165 23.90 -3.64 -12.38
N ALA A 166 23.94 -2.53 -13.13
CA ALA A 166 23.27 -1.31 -12.72
C ALA A 166 21.76 -1.42 -12.97
N LEU A 167 20.94 -0.87 -12.08
CA LEU A 167 19.51 -0.72 -12.35
C LEU A 167 19.30 0.15 -13.61
N PRO A 168 18.25 -0.13 -14.40
CA PRO A 168 17.79 0.77 -15.45
C PRO A 168 17.63 2.21 -14.93
N PRO A 169 17.72 3.24 -15.79
CA PRO A 169 17.47 4.62 -15.37
C PRO A 169 16.07 4.78 -14.73
N PRO A 170 15.90 5.76 -13.82
CA PRO A 170 14.61 6.02 -13.16
C PRO A 170 13.45 6.04 -14.16
N VAL A 171 12.39 5.28 -13.86
CA VAL A 171 11.15 5.38 -14.61
C VAL A 171 10.66 6.82 -14.41
N ALA A 172 10.78 7.64 -15.46
CA ALA A 172 10.29 9.00 -15.42
C ALA A 172 8.81 8.95 -15.01
N PRO A 173 8.35 9.76 -14.04
CA PRO A 173 6.94 9.81 -13.69
C PRO A 173 6.17 10.06 -14.98
N ASP A 174 5.25 9.16 -15.32
CA ASP A 174 4.34 9.38 -16.43
C ASP A 174 3.58 10.68 -16.11
N GLU A 175 3.93 11.77 -16.79
CA GLU A 175 3.41 13.13 -16.55
C GLU A 175 1.87 13.19 -16.67
N ASN A 176 1.26 12.12 -17.16
CA ASN A 176 -0.18 11.93 -17.22
C ASN A 176 -0.84 11.66 -15.86
N HIS A 177 -0.15 11.11 -14.86
CA HIS A 177 -0.75 10.82 -13.55
C HIS A 177 -0.92 12.06 -12.66
N GLU A 178 -0.10 13.10 -12.82
CA GLU A 178 -0.24 14.39 -12.13
C GLU A 178 -1.49 15.17 -12.60
N ARG A 179 -1.93 14.95 -13.85
CA ARG A 179 -3.13 15.62 -14.39
C ARG A 179 -4.45 15.14 -13.76
N HIS A 180 -4.48 13.95 -13.13
CA HIS A 180 -5.71 13.41 -12.53
C HIS A 180 -5.95 13.84 -11.08
N ARG A 181 -4.97 14.40 -10.36
CA ARG A 181 -5.23 15.12 -9.10
C ARG A 181 -5.76 16.54 -9.30
N GLY A 182 -5.46 17.17 -10.44
CA GLY A 182 -6.04 18.45 -10.83
C GLY A 182 -7.52 18.37 -11.26
N GLY A 183 -7.97 17.19 -11.67
CA GLY A 183 -9.33 16.96 -12.17
C GLY A 183 -10.44 17.11 -11.12
N SER A 184 -10.18 16.83 -9.84
CA SER A 184 -11.21 16.91 -8.78
C SER A 184 -11.38 18.33 -8.22
N ASN A 185 -10.29 19.09 -8.09
CA ASN A 185 -10.32 20.36 -7.37
C ASN A 185 -11.02 21.48 -8.16
N TRP A 186 -10.90 21.50 -9.49
CA TRP A 186 -11.55 22.51 -10.32
C TRP A 186 -13.07 22.35 -10.37
N PHE A 187 -13.60 21.11 -10.32
CA PHE A 187 -15.04 20.86 -10.19
C PHE A 187 -15.56 21.40 -8.85
N PHE A 188 -14.81 21.21 -7.76
CA PHE A 188 -15.19 21.75 -6.46
C PHE A 188 -15.18 23.29 -6.46
N ILE A 189 -14.17 23.91 -7.07
CA ILE A 189 -14.10 25.37 -7.24
C ILE A 189 -15.28 25.88 -8.08
N LEU A 190 -15.60 25.21 -9.19
CA LEU A 190 -16.76 25.55 -10.03
C LEU A 190 -18.07 25.53 -9.23
N ILE A 191 -18.28 24.48 -8.43
CA ILE A 191 -19.45 24.36 -7.56
C ILE A 191 -19.47 25.52 -6.55
N VAL A 192 -18.39 25.73 -5.79
CA VAL A 192 -18.32 26.80 -4.79
C VAL A 192 -18.58 28.17 -5.41
N VAL A 193 -17.98 28.46 -6.57
CA VAL A 193 -18.16 29.74 -7.28
C VAL A 193 -19.59 29.91 -7.76
N VAL A 194 -20.21 28.89 -8.36
CA VAL A 194 -21.61 28.96 -8.84
C VAL A 194 -22.57 29.16 -7.67
N PHE A 195 -22.36 28.49 -6.54
CA PHE A 195 -23.18 28.69 -5.33
C PHE A 195 -22.92 30.04 -4.65
N ALA A 196 -21.68 30.53 -4.62
CA ALA A 196 -21.34 31.85 -4.10
C ALA A 196 -21.96 32.97 -4.96
N VAL A 197 -21.88 32.87 -6.29
CA VAL A 197 -22.55 33.79 -7.23
C VAL A 197 -24.06 33.73 -7.02
N LYS A 198 -24.66 32.55 -6.83
CA LYS A 198 -26.09 32.40 -6.53
C LYS A 198 -26.47 33.07 -5.20
N GLY A 199 -25.65 32.94 -4.17
CA GLY A 199 -25.86 33.59 -2.87
C GLY A 199 -25.77 35.12 -2.95
N PHE A 200 -24.78 35.63 -3.67
CA PHE A 200 -24.53 37.07 -3.83
C PHE A 200 -25.56 37.75 -4.76
N LEU A 201 -25.93 37.09 -5.87
CA LEU A 201 -26.92 37.60 -6.84
C LEU A 201 -28.36 37.14 -6.52
N GLY A 202 -28.59 36.48 -5.38
CA GLY A 202 -29.90 35.90 -5.02
C GLY A 202 -31.03 36.92 -4.90
N ARG A 203 -30.71 38.19 -4.63
CA ARG A 203 -31.66 39.32 -4.57
C ARG A 203 -31.85 40.06 -5.91
N SER A 204 -31.03 39.74 -6.91
CA SER A 204 -31.10 40.38 -8.23
C SER A 204 -32.17 39.73 -9.11
N PRO A 205 -32.80 40.50 -10.01
CA PRO A 205 -33.81 39.95 -10.91
C PRO A 205 -33.21 38.92 -11.87
N TRP A 206 -34.05 38.00 -12.34
CA TRP A 206 -33.62 36.79 -13.05
C TRP A 206 -32.85 37.08 -14.35
N TRP A 207 -33.14 38.20 -15.00
CA TRP A 207 -32.46 38.65 -16.23
C TRP A 207 -31.02 39.11 -16.00
N VAL A 208 -30.60 39.40 -14.75
CA VAL A 208 -29.20 39.71 -14.41
C VAL A 208 -28.45 38.45 -13.99
N ARG A 209 -29.04 37.63 -13.12
CA ARG A 209 -28.35 36.46 -12.55
C ARG A 209 -28.15 35.32 -13.55
N ALA A 210 -29.08 35.11 -14.48
CA ALA A 210 -28.99 34.03 -15.46
C ALA A 210 -27.81 34.20 -16.44
N PRO A 211 -27.60 35.35 -17.12
CA PRO A 211 -26.45 35.53 -18.00
C PRO A 211 -25.12 35.53 -17.22
N VAL A 212 -25.08 36.10 -16.01
CA VAL A 212 -23.86 36.12 -15.18
C VAL A 212 -23.47 34.72 -14.71
N GLY A 213 -24.42 33.91 -14.21
CA GLY A 213 -24.14 32.53 -13.81
C GLY A 213 -23.72 31.63 -14.96
N GLY A 214 -24.33 31.82 -16.15
CA GLY A 214 -23.92 31.13 -17.36
C GLY A 214 -22.52 31.51 -17.85
N ALA A 215 -22.19 32.81 -17.87
CA ALA A 215 -20.86 33.27 -18.27
C ALA A 215 -19.75 32.77 -17.34
N VAL A 216 -20.00 32.74 -16.03
CA VAL A 216 -19.03 32.23 -15.04
C VAL A 216 -18.84 30.72 -15.19
N ALA A 217 -19.92 29.94 -15.23
CA ALA A 217 -19.84 28.48 -15.35
C ALA A 217 -19.21 28.06 -16.69
N GLY A 218 -19.66 28.67 -17.78
CA GLY A 218 -19.13 28.39 -19.12
C GLY A 218 -17.69 28.85 -19.31
N GLY A 219 -17.31 30.01 -18.77
CA GLY A 219 -15.95 30.54 -18.84
C GLY A 219 -14.94 29.69 -18.09
N ILE A 220 -15.27 29.24 -16.86
CA ILE A 220 -14.41 28.35 -16.08
C ILE A 220 -14.23 27.00 -16.79
N VAL A 221 -15.32 26.41 -17.28
CA VAL A 221 -15.27 25.13 -18.00
C VAL A 221 -14.50 25.25 -19.31
N TRP A 222 -14.68 26.33 -20.06
CA TRP A 222 -13.93 26.59 -21.29
C TRP A 222 -12.43 26.78 -21.01
N LEU A 223 -12.06 27.54 -19.98
CA LEU A 223 -10.66 27.75 -19.59
C LEU A 223 -9.95 26.45 -19.18
N VAL A 224 -10.68 25.53 -18.54
CA VAL A 224 -10.11 24.27 -18.05
C VAL A 224 -10.04 23.21 -19.15
N LEU A 225 -11.09 23.08 -19.97
CA LEU A 225 -11.19 22.01 -20.97
C LEU A 225 -10.79 22.44 -22.38
N ALA A 226 -10.48 23.73 -22.60
CA ALA A 226 -10.15 24.34 -23.89
C ALA A 226 -11.15 24.00 -25.02
N SER A 227 -12.38 23.64 -24.67
CA SER A 227 -13.40 23.15 -25.59
C SER A 227 -14.59 24.08 -25.60
N LEU A 228 -14.82 24.73 -26.75
CA LEU A 228 -15.93 25.66 -26.95
C LEU A 228 -17.30 24.98 -26.78
N GLY A 229 -17.42 23.70 -27.19
CA GLY A 229 -18.67 22.95 -27.08
C GLY A 229 -19.06 22.65 -25.63
N VAL A 230 -18.09 22.22 -24.81
CA VAL A 230 -18.33 21.89 -23.40
C VAL A 230 -18.54 23.17 -22.57
N GLY A 231 -17.81 24.25 -22.87
CA GLY A 231 -18.03 25.56 -22.27
C GLY A 231 -19.42 26.14 -22.56
N ALA A 232 -19.90 26.01 -23.80
CA ALA A 232 -21.25 26.45 -24.17
C ALA A 232 -22.34 25.67 -23.42
N LEU A 233 -22.19 24.34 -23.29
CA LEU A 233 -23.12 23.52 -22.52
C LEU A 233 -23.14 23.93 -21.03
N ALA A 234 -21.98 24.15 -20.43
CA ALA A 234 -21.86 24.61 -19.05
C ALA A 234 -22.46 26.00 -18.84
N ALA A 235 -22.39 26.89 -19.84
CA ALA A 235 -23.04 28.19 -19.77
C ALA A 235 -24.57 28.08 -19.69
N VAL A 236 -25.17 27.19 -20.50
CA VAL A 236 -26.61 26.93 -20.47
C VAL A 236 -27.04 26.34 -19.12
N LEU A 237 -26.29 25.36 -18.61
CA LEU A 237 -26.57 24.72 -17.32
C LEU A 237 -26.42 25.71 -16.15
N GLY A 238 -25.37 26.52 -16.15
CA GLY A 238 -25.15 27.57 -15.14
C GLY A 238 -26.25 28.63 -15.14
N ALA A 239 -26.70 29.06 -16.32
CA ALA A 239 -27.83 29.97 -16.45
C ALA A 239 -29.14 29.33 -15.94
N GLY A 240 -29.40 28.07 -16.28
CA GLY A 240 -30.57 27.32 -15.80
C GLY A 240 -30.58 27.15 -14.29
N PHE A 241 -29.43 26.85 -13.68
CA PHE A 241 -29.29 26.73 -12.22
C PHE A 241 -29.60 28.03 -11.46
N MET A 242 -29.33 29.18 -12.08
CA MET A 242 -29.68 30.49 -11.53
C MET A 242 -31.19 30.77 -11.55
N LEU A 243 -31.96 30.12 -12.42
CA LEU A 243 -33.41 30.29 -12.49
C LEU A 243 -34.15 29.58 -11.35
N ILE A 244 -33.52 28.57 -10.73
CA ILE A 244 -34.10 27.84 -9.58
C ILE A 244 -34.37 28.81 -8.42
N PRO A 245 -35.63 28.95 -7.94
CA PRO A 245 -35.99 29.84 -6.84
C PRO A 245 -35.18 29.52 -5.57
N ALA A 246 -34.76 30.56 -4.84
CA ALA A 246 -33.91 30.43 -3.64
C ALA A 246 -34.57 29.67 -2.46
N GLY A 247 -35.81 29.20 -2.62
CA GLY A 247 -36.54 28.37 -1.64
C GLY A 247 -36.64 26.87 -1.99
N ALA A 248 -36.22 26.43 -3.18
CA ALA A 248 -36.38 25.04 -3.61
C ALA A 248 -35.36 24.05 -2.98
N GLY A 249 -34.35 24.56 -2.26
CA GLY A 249 -33.23 23.77 -1.71
C GLY A 249 -33.27 23.50 -0.21
N ARG A 250 -34.35 23.83 0.50
CA ARG A 250 -34.43 23.61 1.97
C ARG A 250 -34.71 22.16 2.39
N SER A 251 -34.82 21.20 1.47
CA SER A 251 -35.16 19.80 1.78
C SER A 251 -34.11 18.76 1.41
N ILE A 252 -32.89 19.12 0.98
CA ILE A 252 -31.81 18.14 0.82
C ILE A 252 -31.05 18.05 2.15
N GLY A 253 -31.69 17.37 3.10
CA GLY A 253 -31.12 16.93 4.36
C GLY A 253 -31.61 15.52 4.64
N GLY A 254 -30.71 14.53 4.52
CA GLY A 254 -30.93 13.14 4.93
C GLY A 254 -31.31 12.19 3.80
N GLY A 255 -30.38 11.30 3.43
CA GLY A 255 -30.67 10.16 2.55
C GLY A 255 -29.40 9.59 1.92
N GLY A 256 -28.98 8.41 2.38
CA GLY A 256 -27.71 7.77 2.03
C GLY A 256 -27.55 7.41 0.56
N TRP A 257 -26.30 7.50 0.09
CA TRP A 257 -25.88 6.97 -1.20
C TRP A 257 -25.57 5.48 -1.05
N GLY A 258 -26.60 4.66 -1.21
CA GLY A 258 -26.50 3.23 -1.36
C GLY A 258 -26.79 2.81 -2.80
N GLY A 259 -25.93 1.95 -3.35
CA GLY A 259 -26.28 1.00 -4.39
C GLY A 259 -26.23 1.45 -5.85
N PHE A 260 -25.08 1.24 -6.49
CA PHE A 260 -25.06 0.78 -7.88
C PHE A 260 -24.22 -0.48 -7.96
N GLY A 261 -24.90 -1.62 -7.95
CA GLY A 261 -24.34 -2.93 -8.21
C GLY A 261 -24.58 -3.37 -9.66
N GLY A 262 -23.69 -4.24 -10.13
CA GLY A 262 -23.91 -5.15 -11.25
C GLY A 262 -23.19 -4.76 -12.54
N PHE A 263 -22.15 -5.51 -12.89
CA PHE A 263 -22.21 -6.49 -13.99
C PHE A 263 -21.03 -7.45 -13.87
N GLY A 264 -21.35 -8.72 -13.58
CA GLY A 264 -20.43 -9.83 -13.69
C GLY A 264 -20.25 -10.27 -15.14
N GLY A 265 -19.07 -10.80 -15.44
CA GLY A 265 -18.75 -11.43 -16.71
C GLY A 265 -17.54 -12.34 -16.51
N GLY A 266 -17.81 -13.61 -16.22
CA GLY A 266 -16.80 -14.65 -16.14
C GLY A 266 -16.24 -15.01 -17.50
N GLY A 267 -14.98 -15.43 -17.52
CA GLY A 267 -14.30 -15.98 -18.69
C GLY A 267 -13.06 -16.74 -18.23
N GLY A 268 -13.21 -18.05 -18.02
CA GLY A 268 -12.10 -18.94 -17.74
C GLY A 268 -11.28 -19.21 -19.00
N PHE A 269 -9.97 -19.31 -18.83
CA PHE A 269 -9.09 -19.98 -19.79
C PHE A 269 -8.16 -20.90 -19.03
N GLY A 270 -8.38 -22.20 -19.21
CA GLY A 270 -7.45 -23.24 -18.81
C GLY A 270 -6.25 -23.27 -19.75
N GLY A 271 -5.09 -23.57 -19.18
CA GLY A 271 -3.87 -23.96 -19.87
C GLY A 271 -3.10 -24.89 -18.95
N GLY A 272 -2.97 -26.15 -19.34
CA GLY A 272 -2.35 -27.21 -18.54
C GLY A 272 -0.85 -27.38 -18.80
N GLY A 273 -0.24 -28.19 -17.91
CA GLY A 273 1.12 -28.75 -18.00
C GLY A 273 2.21 -27.74 -17.63
N PHE A 274 3.20 -28.03 -16.78
CA PHE A 274 3.96 -29.26 -16.66
C PHE A 274 4.43 -29.48 -15.22
N GLY A 275 4.44 -30.76 -14.81
CA GLY A 275 5.05 -31.21 -13.58
C GLY A 275 6.58 -31.20 -13.65
N GLY A 276 7.19 -30.93 -12.50
CA GLY A 276 8.62 -31.14 -12.24
C GLY A 276 8.80 -31.37 -10.75
N GLY A 277 8.81 -32.64 -10.34
CA GLY A 277 9.16 -33.02 -8.97
C GLY A 277 10.64 -32.80 -8.71
N GLY A 278 10.99 -32.47 -7.46
CA GLY A 278 12.38 -32.43 -7.06
C GLY A 278 12.63 -31.91 -5.66
N GLY A 279 12.72 -32.84 -4.71
CA GLY A 279 13.73 -32.80 -3.64
C GLY A 279 13.50 -31.81 -2.51
N GLY A 280 12.92 -32.31 -1.41
CA GLY A 280 12.96 -31.62 -0.12
C GLY A 280 14.39 -31.45 0.38
N GLY A 281 14.90 -30.22 0.29
CA GLY A 281 15.85 -29.64 1.23
C GLY A 281 15.13 -28.50 1.91
N GLY A 282 14.90 -28.58 3.22
CA GLY A 282 14.30 -27.46 3.95
C GLY A 282 15.20 -26.23 3.85
N PHE A 283 14.61 -25.05 3.72
CA PHE A 283 15.35 -23.80 3.83
C PHE A 283 16.08 -23.74 5.18
N SER A 284 17.36 -23.39 5.12
CA SER A 284 18.15 -23.03 6.28
C SER A 284 18.87 -21.73 5.97
N GLY A 285 18.69 -20.71 6.80
CA GLY A 285 19.47 -19.48 6.68
C GLY A 285 20.97 -19.72 6.86
N GLY A 286 21.78 -18.94 6.16
CA GLY A 286 23.24 -19.04 6.16
C GLY A 286 23.95 -18.31 7.30
N GLY A 287 23.24 -17.55 8.14
CA GLY A 287 23.81 -16.84 9.29
C GLY A 287 24.32 -15.43 9.04
N GLY A 288 23.81 -14.72 8.02
CA GLY A 288 24.17 -13.33 7.75
C GLY A 288 23.69 -12.35 8.83
N SER A 289 24.38 -11.22 8.92
CA SER A 289 24.15 -10.16 9.90
C SER A 289 23.42 -8.97 9.25
N PHE A 290 22.49 -8.36 9.99
CA PHE A 290 21.72 -7.19 9.57
C PHE A 290 21.91 -6.03 10.55
N GLY A 291 21.82 -4.80 10.04
CA GLY A 291 21.96 -3.57 10.84
C GLY A 291 20.75 -2.65 10.82
N GLY A 292 19.62 -3.09 10.25
CA GLY A 292 18.49 -2.20 9.94
C GLY A 292 18.62 -1.52 8.57
N GLY A 293 19.58 -1.92 7.74
CA GLY A 293 19.80 -1.38 6.40
C GLY A 293 18.62 -1.63 5.44
N GLY A 294 18.52 -0.80 4.41
CA GLY A 294 17.45 -0.85 3.41
C GLY A 294 16.34 0.18 3.64
N SER A 295 15.15 -0.07 3.11
CA SER A 295 14.07 0.93 2.98
C SER A 295 12.69 0.37 3.26
N SER A 296 11.79 1.19 3.80
CA SER A 296 10.36 0.90 3.91
C SER A 296 9.51 1.88 3.08
N GLY A 297 8.30 1.46 2.71
CA GLY A 297 7.35 2.30 2.00
C GLY A 297 5.92 1.79 2.09
N SER A 298 4.98 2.62 1.63
CA SER A 298 3.55 2.32 1.57
C SER A 298 3.00 2.50 0.15
N TRP A 299 1.82 1.94 -0.11
CA TRP A 299 1.10 2.09 -1.37
C TRP A 299 -0.37 2.43 -1.17
#